data_AF-A0A9D6M3B2-F1
#
_entry.id   AF-A0A9D6M3B2-F1
#
_cell.length_a   1.000
_cell.length_b   1.000
_cell.length_c   1.000
_cell.angle_alpha   90.00
_cell.angle_beta   90.00
_cell.angle_gamma   90.00
#
_symmetry.space_group_name_H-M   'P 1'
#
loop_
_entity.id
_entity.type
_entity.pdbx_description
1 polymer ?
#
loop_
_entity_poly.entity_id
_entity_poly.type
_entity_poly.pdbx_seq_one_letter_code
_entity_poly.pdbx_strand_id
1 'polypeptide(L)'
;MPALFFAALLLQATYLDLYNEGHKLLDAGKFKEAELVLKDAASSNPKHTAALYDLAQVYVKLKRFPEAIELYLQIIEINPKDINSRSHLAELYSWVGNYDKSIVTYRDALELDPANAGLKTGLSKVLRWSHRYDEAERFYKEVLQLDPEHHEALKGLAKTYSMTGNLEGAVEILNKAIKLYPNDAEAHKEMGTVLAWQKDYKGAILSLKKSIELSPDYADAYRTMGDVYLWMKSYQHAIDSYKKAADIEPDNIENYLLLARLYKQIGDKRLAEESIKKALRIAPADTQAVDLLHELRGMDEYRLKEKAGDIVETSAFIFVLVLLFFTYRSRRRMLIRRHRLYLYFVNLMLPVLILITLTSFFVKGSLSEWIDGDVIKDITEAILFFAMGISFLALLWTEHMPHEFMKMVILAVGAHPDDIELGCSGFIMKAKDSGAKVYALTMSRGEKGAGKDGKREEELKRAARFMGLDDFWILSFTDTGLKDSVALMKDAIEEKIKETGATVLLTHTAIDIHTDHQAVFEASKVAARNISMLCYEDVGTPREFVPNYLVDITNYVEDKMKLVTFHKTQEDKTYMDPELIKGRAAHRGIQGGIQYAEAYRIHKLLQ
;
A
#
# COMPACT_ATOMS: atom_id res chain seq x y z
N MET A 1 -95.85 12.26 -25.43
CA MET A 1 -94.68 12.14 -26.32
C MET A 1 -93.86 13.43 -26.51
N PRO A 2 -94.38 14.68 -26.53
CA PRO A 2 -93.54 15.84 -26.83
C PRO A 2 -92.50 16.17 -25.73
N ALA A 3 -92.82 16.02 -24.45
CA ALA A 3 -91.91 16.35 -23.34
C ALA A 3 -90.61 15.52 -23.31
N LEU A 4 -90.68 14.23 -23.64
CA LEU A 4 -89.51 13.35 -23.73
C LEU A 4 -88.62 13.70 -24.93
N PHE A 5 -89.23 14.11 -26.04
CA PHE A 5 -88.50 14.56 -27.23
C PHE A 5 -87.78 15.90 -26.97
N PHE A 6 -88.45 16.85 -26.32
CA PHE A 6 -87.84 18.13 -25.92
C PHE A 6 -86.72 17.97 -24.88
N ALA A 7 -86.89 17.08 -23.88
CA ALA A 7 -85.86 16.81 -22.89
C ALA A 7 -84.62 16.12 -23.51
N ALA A 8 -84.82 15.18 -24.43
CA ALA A 8 -83.73 14.56 -25.18
C ALA A 8 -82.99 15.57 -26.08
N LEU A 9 -83.73 16.47 -26.74
CA LEU A 9 -83.15 17.52 -27.57
C LEU A 9 -82.36 18.54 -26.76
N LEU A 10 -82.85 18.91 -25.57
CA LEU A 10 -82.16 19.79 -24.62
C LEU A 10 -80.88 19.15 -24.08
N LEU A 11 -80.95 17.88 -23.65
CA LEU A 11 -79.76 17.13 -23.22
C LEU A 11 -78.73 17.00 -24.35
N GLN A 12 -79.20 16.80 -25.59
CA GLN A 12 -78.37 16.69 -26.78
C GLN A 12 -77.68 18.01 -27.15
N ALA A 13 -78.39 19.15 -27.00
CA ALA A 13 -77.79 20.47 -27.16
C ALA A 13 -76.76 20.76 -26.06
N THR A 14 -77.07 20.44 -24.80
CA THR A 14 -76.20 20.77 -23.67
C THR A 14 -74.86 20.02 -23.68
N TYR A 15 -74.81 18.73 -24.05
CA TYR A 15 -73.53 18.03 -24.08
C TYR A 15 -72.65 18.49 -25.25
N LEU A 16 -73.25 18.88 -26.38
CA LEU A 16 -72.50 19.33 -27.55
C LEU A 16 -71.88 20.71 -27.32
N ASP A 17 -72.59 21.58 -26.60
CA ASP A 17 -72.05 22.87 -26.14
C ASP A 17 -70.86 22.66 -25.18
N LEU A 18 -71.00 21.76 -24.20
CA LEU A 18 -69.90 21.38 -23.31
C LEU A 18 -68.71 20.79 -24.09
N TYR A 19 -68.97 19.90 -25.05
CA TYR A 19 -67.92 19.36 -25.91
C TYR A 19 -67.18 20.46 -26.68
N ASN A 20 -67.90 21.36 -27.34
CA ASN A 20 -67.32 22.44 -28.12
C ASN A 20 -66.49 23.41 -27.25
N GLU A 21 -66.94 23.69 -26.03
CA GLU A 21 -66.17 24.48 -25.06
C GLU A 21 -64.91 23.76 -24.61
N GLY A 22 -65.03 22.48 -24.24
CA GLY A 22 -63.92 21.63 -23.85
C GLY A 22 -62.86 21.48 -24.96
N HIS A 23 -63.29 21.30 -26.20
CA HIS A 23 -62.42 21.24 -27.38
C HIS A 23 -61.62 22.53 -27.58
N LYS A 24 -62.28 23.70 -27.46
CA LYS A 24 -61.59 25.00 -27.51
C LYS A 24 -60.57 25.18 -26.39
N LEU A 25 -60.88 24.71 -25.18
CA LEU A 25 -59.95 24.76 -24.05
C LEU A 25 -58.73 23.85 -24.26
N LEU A 26 -58.93 22.68 -24.88
CA LEU A 26 -57.86 21.77 -25.28
C LEU A 26 -56.94 22.43 -26.32
N ASP A 27 -57.50 23.03 -27.37
CA ASP A 27 -56.75 23.77 -28.40
C ASP A 27 -55.99 24.97 -27.82
N ALA A 28 -56.56 25.63 -26.81
CA ALA A 28 -55.93 26.71 -26.07
C ALA A 28 -54.85 26.25 -25.08
N GLY A 29 -54.60 24.93 -24.96
CA GLY A 29 -53.60 24.35 -24.05
C GLY A 29 -54.00 24.37 -22.57
N LYS A 30 -55.27 24.66 -22.25
CA LYS A 30 -55.79 24.76 -20.89
C LYS A 30 -56.28 23.40 -20.37
N PHE A 31 -55.36 22.44 -20.25
CA PHE A 31 -55.70 21.02 -20.04
C PHE A 31 -56.54 20.75 -18.79
N LYS A 32 -56.32 21.46 -17.66
CA LYS A 32 -57.10 21.26 -16.42
C LYS A 32 -58.54 21.77 -16.53
N GLU A 33 -58.74 22.89 -17.22
CA GLU A 33 -60.08 23.43 -17.47
C GLU A 33 -60.81 22.54 -18.49
N ALA A 34 -60.10 22.13 -19.55
CA ALA A 34 -60.61 21.19 -20.55
C ALA A 34 -61.03 19.85 -19.93
N GLU A 35 -60.26 19.31 -18.97
CA GLU A 35 -60.59 18.07 -18.26
C GLU A 35 -61.98 18.14 -17.62
N LEU A 36 -62.27 19.20 -16.87
CA LEU A 36 -63.54 19.37 -16.15
C LEU A 36 -64.71 19.37 -17.14
N VAL A 37 -64.61 20.21 -18.17
CA VAL A 37 -65.70 20.42 -19.14
C VAL A 37 -65.91 19.18 -20.02
N LEU A 38 -64.82 18.55 -20.49
CA LEU A 38 -64.90 17.34 -21.32
C LEU A 38 -65.38 16.11 -20.54
N LYS A 39 -65.07 16.04 -19.24
CA LYS A 39 -65.59 14.98 -18.36
C LYS A 39 -67.10 15.11 -18.17
N ASP A 40 -67.62 16.32 -18.03
CA ASP A 40 -69.07 16.56 -17.94
C ASP A 40 -69.78 16.25 -19.28
N ALA A 41 -69.15 16.60 -20.42
CA ALA A 41 -69.63 16.24 -21.75
C ALA A 41 -69.68 14.71 -21.95
N ALA A 42 -68.61 14.00 -21.58
CA ALA A 42 -68.52 12.55 -21.67
C ALA A 42 -69.50 11.84 -20.71
N SER A 43 -69.74 12.40 -19.52
CA SER A 43 -70.72 11.86 -18.56
C SER A 43 -72.15 12.03 -19.06
N SER A 44 -72.44 13.15 -19.73
CA SER A 44 -73.76 13.46 -20.29
C SER A 44 -74.09 12.57 -21.50
N ASN A 45 -73.09 12.17 -22.29
CA ASN A 45 -73.24 11.19 -23.35
C ASN A 45 -72.03 10.23 -23.45
N PRO A 46 -72.09 9.07 -22.77
CA PRO A 46 -70.97 8.11 -22.73
C PRO A 46 -70.64 7.45 -24.08
N LYS A 47 -71.46 7.62 -25.12
CA LYS A 47 -71.20 7.08 -26.47
C LYS A 47 -70.61 8.11 -27.43
N HIS A 48 -70.40 9.35 -26.99
CA HIS A 48 -69.85 10.39 -27.84
C HIS A 48 -68.32 10.24 -27.97
N THR A 49 -67.88 9.52 -28.99
CA THR A 49 -66.46 9.18 -29.19
C THR A 49 -65.54 10.39 -29.32
N ALA A 50 -66.00 11.51 -29.89
CA ALA A 50 -65.17 12.73 -30.02
C ALA A 50 -64.86 13.37 -28.66
N ALA A 51 -65.84 13.46 -27.75
CA ALA A 51 -65.58 13.95 -26.39
C ALA A 51 -64.69 13.00 -25.59
N LEU A 52 -64.87 11.68 -25.73
CA LEU A 52 -63.98 10.69 -25.10
C LEU A 52 -62.55 10.81 -25.63
N TYR A 53 -62.39 11.04 -26.94
CA TYR A 53 -61.09 11.19 -27.59
C TYR A 53 -60.36 12.44 -27.10
N ASP A 54 -61.04 13.59 -27.06
CA ASP A 54 -60.44 14.84 -26.57
C ASP A 54 -60.11 14.76 -25.06
N LEU A 55 -60.96 14.10 -24.26
CA LEU A 55 -60.67 13.84 -22.86
C LEU A 55 -59.45 12.90 -22.69
N ALA A 56 -59.33 11.87 -23.54
CA ALA A 56 -58.17 10.99 -23.54
C ALA A 56 -56.91 11.78 -23.86
N GLN A 57 -56.93 12.65 -24.87
CA GLN A 57 -55.81 13.55 -25.19
C GLN A 57 -55.44 14.47 -24.02
N VAL A 58 -56.43 15.03 -23.32
CA VAL A 58 -56.18 15.82 -22.09
C VAL A 58 -55.44 14.97 -21.06
N TYR A 59 -55.87 13.74 -20.79
CA TYR A 59 -55.17 12.86 -19.86
C TYR A 59 -53.76 12.51 -20.32
N VAL A 60 -53.52 12.32 -21.62
CA VAL A 60 -52.17 12.16 -22.18
C VAL A 60 -51.29 13.38 -21.89
N LYS A 61 -51.80 14.60 -22.10
CA LYS A 61 -51.07 15.85 -21.81
C LYS A 61 -50.81 16.04 -20.31
N LEU A 62 -51.71 15.57 -19.46
CA LEU A 62 -51.56 15.55 -18.00
C LEU A 62 -50.72 14.37 -17.49
N LYS A 63 -50.17 13.52 -18.39
CA LYS A 63 -49.40 12.30 -18.06
C LYS A 63 -50.17 11.26 -17.23
N ARG A 64 -51.50 11.29 -17.30
CA ARG A 64 -52.43 10.34 -16.68
C ARG A 64 -52.73 9.19 -17.64
N PHE A 65 -51.71 8.39 -17.90
CA PHE A 65 -51.76 7.35 -18.93
C PHE A 65 -52.79 6.23 -18.66
N PRO A 66 -53.00 5.75 -17.41
CA PRO A 66 -54.02 4.74 -17.15
C PRO A 66 -55.42 5.19 -17.53
N GLU A 67 -55.81 6.41 -17.18
CA GLU A 67 -57.13 6.96 -17.50
C GLU A 67 -57.30 7.21 -19.00
N ALA A 68 -56.23 7.64 -19.69
CA ALA A 68 -56.25 7.77 -21.15
C ALA A 68 -56.45 6.41 -21.84
N ILE A 69 -55.78 5.36 -21.37
CA ILE A 69 -55.90 3.99 -21.90
C ILE A 69 -57.35 3.49 -21.78
N GLU A 70 -58.00 3.70 -20.63
CA GLU A 70 -59.40 3.31 -20.42
C GLU A 70 -60.34 3.99 -21.42
N LEU A 71 -60.17 5.29 -21.65
CA LEU A 71 -60.98 6.03 -22.62
C LEU A 71 -60.76 5.55 -24.06
N TYR A 72 -59.52 5.28 -24.47
CA TYR A 72 -59.27 4.73 -25.81
C TYR A 72 -59.84 3.32 -25.98
N LEU A 73 -59.82 2.48 -24.93
CA LEU A 73 -60.49 1.18 -24.96
C LEU A 73 -62.01 1.33 -25.13
N GLN A 74 -62.64 2.27 -24.42
CA GLN A 74 -64.07 2.57 -24.59
C GLN A 74 -64.40 3.04 -26.01
N ILE A 75 -63.56 3.91 -26.61
CA ILE A 75 -63.76 4.37 -27.98
C ILE A 75 -63.69 3.20 -28.97
N ILE A 76 -62.74 2.27 -28.78
CA ILE A 76 -62.59 1.08 -29.63
C ILE A 76 -63.76 0.11 -29.45
N GLU A 77 -64.33 0.00 -28.24
CA GLU A 77 -65.53 -0.79 -27.99
C GLU A 77 -66.75 -0.22 -28.73
N ILE A 78 -66.91 1.10 -28.73
CA ILE A 78 -68.00 1.81 -29.43
C ILE A 78 -67.78 1.76 -30.95
N ASN A 79 -66.55 1.96 -31.41
CA ASN A 79 -66.17 1.93 -32.82
C ASN A 79 -64.94 1.03 -33.06
N PRO A 80 -65.18 -0.27 -33.33
CA PRO A 80 -64.10 -1.23 -33.58
C PRO A 80 -63.32 -0.99 -34.87
N LYS A 81 -63.60 0.04 -35.68
CA LYS A 81 -62.80 0.38 -36.87
C LYS A 81 -62.00 1.68 -36.71
N ASP A 82 -62.00 2.27 -35.53
CA ASP A 82 -61.21 3.47 -35.26
C ASP A 82 -59.70 3.12 -35.20
N ILE A 83 -58.99 3.48 -36.26
CA ILE A 83 -57.54 3.27 -36.39
C ILE A 83 -56.76 4.28 -35.53
N ASN A 84 -57.24 5.53 -35.43
CA ASN A 84 -56.54 6.59 -34.70
C ASN A 84 -56.51 6.27 -33.21
N SER A 85 -57.66 5.88 -32.65
CA SER A 85 -57.75 5.48 -31.24
C SER A 85 -56.89 4.24 -30.93
N ARG A 86 -56.81 3.26 -31.86
CA ARG A 86 -55.88 2.13 -31.72
C ARG A 86 -54.41 2.54 -31.76
N SER A 87 -54.05 3.45 -32.68
CA SER A 87 -52.68 3.95 -32.78
C SER A 87 -52.25 4.65 -31.49
N HIS A 88 -53.10 5.54 -30.93
CA HIS A 88 -52.80 6.22 -29.67
C HIS A 88 -52.78 5.26 -28.47
N LEU A 89 -53.69 4.27 -28.44
CA LEU A 89 -53.65 3.23 -27.42
C LEU A 89 -52.33 2.44 -27.47
N ALA A 90 -51.88 2.07 -28.67
CA ALA A 90 -50.62 1.37 -28.87
C ALA A 90 -49.43 2.22 -28.43
N GLU A 91 -49.42 3.51 -28.75
CA GLU A 91 -48.41 4.47 -28.27
C GLU A 91 -48.40 4.56 -26.74
N LEU A 92 -49.57 4.66 -26.09
CA LEU A 92 -49.66 4.70 -24.63
C LEU A 92 -49.17 3.41 -23.97
N TYR A 93 -49.52 2.25 -24.54
CA TYR A 93 -48.95 0.99 -24.06
C TYR A 93 -47.42 0.98 -24.16
N SER A 94 -46.84 1.59 -25.19
CA SER A 94 -45.39 1.70 -25.31
C SER A 94 -44.76 2.62 -24.26
N TRP A 95 -45.42 3.73 -23.89
CA TRP A 95 -44.92 4.66 -22.86
C TRP A 95 -45.03 4.09 -21.44
N VAL A 96 -46.04 3.25 -21.18
CA VAL A 96 -46.18 2.51 -19.92
C VAL A 96 -45.23 1.29 -19.87
N GLY A 97 -44.50 1.01 -20.96
CA GLY A 97 -43.52 -0.08 -21.05
C GLY A 97 -44.14 -1.44 -21.40
N ASN A 98 -45.43 -1.50 -21.74
CA ASN A 98 -46.09 -2.73 -22.19
C ASN A 98 -45.94 -2.91 -23.70
N TYR A 99 -44.71 -3.26 -24.13
CA TYR A 99 -44.38 -3.36 -25.54
C TYR A 99 -45.17 -4.45 -26.28
N ASP A 100 -45.46 -5.59 -25.64
CA ASP A 100 -46.20 -6.67 -26.31
C ASP A 100 -47.65 -6.27 -26.62
N LYS A 101 -48.36 -5.62 -25.67
CA LYS A 101 -49.71 -5.09 -25.95
C LYS A 101 -49.67 -4.00 -27.03
N SER A 102 -48.65 -3.14 -27.00
CA SER A 102 -48.45 -2.11 -28.01
C SER A 102 -48.28 -2.73 -29.42
N ILE A 103 -47.41 -3.73 -29.55
CA ILE A 103 -47.15 -4.43 -30.82
C ILE A 103 -48.42 -5.09 -31.36
N VAL A 104 -49.18 -5.80 -30.51
CA VAL A 104 -50.45 -6.41 -30.91
C VAL A 104 -51.44 -5.35 -31.37
N THR A 105 -51.62 -4.28 -30.60
CA THR A 105 -52.56 -3.20 -30.94
C THR A 105 -52.19 -2.50 -32.25
N TYR A 106 -50.91 -2.29 -32.52
CA TYR A 106 -50.44 -1.75 -33.80
C TYR A 106 -50.67 -2.72 -34.97
N ARG A 107 -50.48 -4.03 -34.75
CA ARG A 107 -50.78 -5.05 -35.78
C ARG A 107 -52.28 -5.11 -36.09
N ASP A 108 -53.13 -5.07 -35.07
CA ASP A 108 -54.59 -5.00 -35.24
C ASP A 108 -55.00 -3.75 -36.03
N ALA A 109 -54.36 -2.61 -35.80
CA ALA A 109 -54.59 -1.39 -36.57
C ALA A 109 -54.13 -1.54 -38.03
N LEU A 110 -53.00 -2.22 -38.27
CA LEU A 110 -52.48 -2.51 -39.61
C LEU A 110 -53.32 -3.55 -40.37
N GLU A 111 -54.08 -4.43 -39.71
CA GLU A 111 -55.05 -5.29 -40.38
C GLU A 111 -56.19 -4.47 -41.03
N LEU A 112 -56.53 -3.32 -40.44
CA LEU A 112 -57.54 -2.41 -40.96
C LEU A 112 -57.01 -1.50 -42.09
N ASP A 113 -55.73 -1.11 -42.01
CA ASP A 113 -55.05 -0.32 -43.04
C ASP A 113 -53.58 -0.77 -43.23
N PRO A 114 -53.34 -1.79 -44.08
CA PRO A 114 -52.00 -2.37 -44.26
C PRO A 114 -50.97 -1.45 -44.91
N ALA A 115 -51.40 -0.38 -45.58
CA ALA A 115 -50.53 0.55 -46.29
C ALA A 115 -50.15 1.78 -45.44
N ASN A 116 -50.68 1.90 -44.22
CA ASN A 116 -50.48 3.06 -43.38
C ASN A 116 -49.02 3.22 -42.92
N ALA A 117 -48.31 4.18 -43.52
CA ALA A 117 -46.91 4.45 -43.19
C ALA A 117 -46.73 4.91 -41.73
N GLY A 118 -47.69 5.64 -41.16
CA GLY A 118 -47.67 6.10 -39.78
C GLY A 118 -47.73 4.94 -38.79
N LEU A 119 -48.66 4.00 -38.99
CA LEU A 119 -48.77 2.80 -38.16
C LEU A 119 -47.53 1.90 -38.28
N LYS A 120 -47.02 1.69 -39.50
CA LYS A 120 -45.78 0.92 -39.69
C LYS A 120 -44.58 1.56 -39.00
N THR A 121 -44.45 2.88 -39.07
CA THR A 121 -43.38 3.64 -38.40
C THR A 121 -43.52 3.57 -36.88
N GLY A 122 -44.74 3.72 -36.35
CA GLY A 122 -45.06 3.56 -34.93
C GLY A 122 -44.75 2.15 -34.41
N LEU A 123 -45.20 1.12 -35.13
CA LEU A 123 -44.88 -0.28 -34.83
C LEU A 123 -43.36 -0.53 -34.84
N SER A 124 -42.66 -0.05 -35.87
CA SER A 124 -41.21 -0.21 -35.99
C SER A 124 -40.45 0.42 -34.83
N LYS A 125 -40.91 1.59 -34.34
CA LYS A 125 -40.35 2.27 -33.18
C LYS A 125 -40.48 1.42 -31.91
N VAL A 126 -41.65 0.82 -31.69
CA VAL A 126 -41.89 -0.05 -30.53
C VAL A 126 -41.12 -1.37 -30.66
N LEU A 127 -41.08 -1.97 -31.84
CA LEU A 127 -40.28 -3.17 -32.12
C LEU A 127 -38.81 -2.92 -31.77
N ARG A 128 -38.24 -1.77 -32.18
CA ARG A 128 -36.89 -1.34 -31.81
C ARG A 128 -36.70 -1.18 -30.30
N TRP A 129 -37.64 -0.54 -29.59
CA TRP A 129 -37.58 -0.42 -28.13
C TRP A 129 -37.67 -1.77 -27.41
N SER A 130 -38.39 -2.73 -27.99
CA SER A 130 -38.47 -4.11 -27.51
C SER A 130 -37.33 -5.02 -27.99
N HIS A 131 -36.29 -4.45 -28.61
CA HIS A 131 -35.12 -5.16 -29.14
C HIS A 131 -35.40 -6.15 -30.29
N ARG A 132 -36.56 -6.05 -30.96
CA ARG A 132 -36.94 -6.86 -32.13
C ARG A 132 -36.47 -6.16 -33.42
N TYR A 133 -35.16 -6.03 -33.57
CA TYR A 133 -34.56 -5.17 -34.59
C TYR A 133 -34.82 -5.61 -36.03
N ASP A 134 -34.82 -6.91 -36.32
CA ASP A 134 -35.04 -7.44 -37.68
C ASP A 134 -36.44 -7.07 -38.21
N GLU A 135 -37.46 -7.17 -37.35
CA GLU A 135 -38.83 -6.79 -37.71
C GLU A 135 -38.94 -5.27 -37.88
N ALA A 136 -38.31 -4.49 -37.00
CA ALA A 136 -38.28 -3.03 -37.10
C ALA A 136 -37.63 -2.57 -38.42
N GLU A 137 -36.49 -3.16 -38.78
CA GLU A 137 -35.81 -2.89 -40.05
C GLU A 137 -36.72 -3.19 -41.24
N ARG A 138 -37.39 -4.35 -41.25
CA ARG A 138 -38.29 -4.74 -42.35
C ARG A 138 -39.38 -3.70 -42.56
N PHE A 139 -40.09 -3.30 -41.49
CA PHE A 139 -41.17 -2.34 -41.59
C PHE A 139 -40.68 -0.92 -41.95
N TYR A 140 -39.53 -0.46 -41.42
CA TYR A 140 -38.94 0.80 -41.86
C TYR A 140 -38.56 0.78 -43.35
N LYS A 141 -38.01 -0.34 -43.85
CA LYS A 141 -37.72 -0.49 -45.28
C LYS A 141 -38.98 -0.50 -46.14
N GLU A 142 -40.05 -1.17 -45.71
CA GLU A 142 -41.33 -1.14 -46.42
C GLU A 142 -41.88 0.29 -46.51
N VAL A 143 -41.79 1.08 -45.44
CA VAL A 143 -42.19 2.48 -45.46
C VAL A 143 -41.34 3.27 -46.46
N LEU A 144 -40.02 3.07 -46.46
CA LEU A 144 -39.10 3.75 -47.38
C LEU A 144 -39.18 3.28 -48.83
N GLN A 145 -39.77 2.11 -49.10
CA GLN A 145 -40.10 1.67 -50.45
C GLN A 145 -41.31 2.44 -51.02
N LEU A 146 -42.28 2.78 -50.15
CA LEU A 146 -43.47 3.54 -50.52
C LEU A 146 -43.19 5.04 -50.58
N ASP A 147 -42.45 5.55 -49.59
CA ASP A 147 -42.02 6.94 -49.50
C ASP A 147 -40.51 7.00 -49.18
N PRO A 148 -39.65 7.10 -50.21
CA PRO A 148 -38.20 7.15 -50.04
C PRO A 148 -37.69 8.35 -49.25
N GLU A 149 -38.48 9.39 -49.05
CA GLU A 149 -38.11 10.60 -48.34
C GLU A 149 -38.69 10.64 -46.92
N HIS A 150 -39.45 9.63 -46.50
CA HIS A 150 -40.11 9.64 -45.19
C HIS A 150 -39.10 9.85 -44.04
N HIS A 151 -39.16 11.04 -43.45
CA HIS A 151 -38.21 11.53 -42.44
C HIS A 151 -38.05 10.62 -41.22
N GLU A 152 -39.16 10.30 -40.54
CA GLU A 152 -39.14 9.44 -39.35
C GLU A 152 -38.69 8.00 -39.64
N ALA A 153 -39.00 7.47 -40.84
CA ALA A 153 -38.55 6.14 -41.23
C ALA A 153 -37.03 6.10 -41.52
N LEU A 154 -36.48 7.14 -42.15
CA LEU A 154 -35.02 7.28 -42.34
C LEU A 154 -34.28 7.33 -40.99
N LYS A 155 -34.74 8.19 -40.06
CA LYS A 155 -34.19 8.28 -38.71
C LYS A 155 -34.31 6.96 -37.95
N GLY A 156 -35.49 6.35 -37.99
CA GLY A 156 -35.77 5.08 -37.31
C GLY A 156 -34.89 3.94 -37.82
N LEU A 157 -34.71 3.83 -39.13
CA LEU A 157 -33.84 2.82 -39.75
C LEU A 157 -32.38 3.06 -39.38
N ALA A 158 -31.89 4.29 -39.46
CA ALA A 158 -30.53 4.64 -39.04
C ALA A 158 -30.24 4.25 -37.58
N LYS A 159 -31.15 4.56 -36.65
CA LYS A 159 -31.01 4.16 -35.25
C LYS A 159 -31.06 2.64 -35.07
N THR A 160 -31.88 1.95 -35.87
CA THR A 160 -31.94 0.48 -35.86
C THR A 160 -30.60 -0.11 -36.27
N TYR A 161 -30.00 0.40 -37.35
CA TYR A 161 -28.67 0.01 -37.80
C TYR A 161 -27.57 0.32 -36.80
N SER A 162 -27.62 1.47 -36.14
CA SER A 162 -26.68 1.78 -35.06
C SER A 162 -26.78 0.78 -33.90
N MET A 163 -27.98 0.33 -33.54
CA MET A 163 -28.20 -0.63 -32.44
C MET A 163 -27.83 -2.08 -32.81
N THR A 164 -27.95 -2.46 -34.08
CA THR A 164 -27.54 -3.79 -34.56
C THR A 164 -26.06 -3.87 -34.97
N GLY A 165 -25.34 -2.75 -34.90
CA GLY A 165 -23.92 -2.66 -35.26
C GLY A 165 -23.65 -2.57 -36.77
N ASN A 166 -24.67 -2.42 -37.61
CA ASN A 166 -24.52 -2.13 -39.04
C ASN A 166 -24.17 -0.63 -39.23
N LEU A 167 -22.96 -0.24 -38.83
CA LEU A 167 -22.55 1.16 -38.79
C LEU A 167 -22.46 1.77 -40.20
N GLU A 168 -22.02 1.00 -41.19
CA GLU A 168 -21.96 1.45 -42.59
C GLU A 168 -23.36 1.77 -43.13
N GLY A 169 -24.33 0.87 -42.90
CA GLY A 169 -25.72 1.11 -43.29
C GLY A 169 -26.34 2.30 -42.56
N ALA A 170 -26.00 2.50 -41.28
CA ALA A 170 -26.45 3.67 -40.52
C ALA A 170 -25.92 4.98 -41.14
N VAL A 171 -24.64 5.04 -41.51
CA VAL A 171 -24.03 6.22 -42.17
C VAL A 171 -24.69 6.49 -43.52
N GLU A 172 -24.96 5.47 -44.34
CA GLU A 172 -25.64 5.63 -45.63
C GLU A 172 -27.02 6.27 -45.47
N ILE A 173 -27.83 5.73 -44.56
CA ILE A 173 -29.18 6.24 -44.30
C ILE A 173 -29.13 7.65 -43.68
N LEU A 174 -28.21 7.92 -42.77
CA LEU A 174 -28.05 9.25 -42.16
C LEU A 174 -27.57 10.29 -43.17
N ASN A 175 -26.67 9.94 -44.09
CA ASN A 175 -26.28 10.84 -45.18
C ASN A 175 -27.48 11.19 -46.07
N LYS A 176 -28.33 10.21 -46.38
CA LYS A 176 -29.58 10.46 -47.11
C LYS A 176 -30.53 11.37 -46.31
N ALA A 177 -30.72 11.10 -45.02
CA ALA A 177 -31.57 11.91 -44.14
C ALA A 177 -31.06 13.36 -44.04
N ILE A 178 -29.77 13.57 -43.80
CA ILE A 178 -29.15 14.90 -43.70
C ILE A 178 -29.21 15.65 -45.04
N LYS A 179 -29.08 14.95 -46.17
CA LYS A 179 -29.22 15.58 -47.50
C LYS A 179 -30.63 16.12 -47.74
N LEU A 180 -31.65 15.36 -47.33
CA LEU A 180 -33.05 15.75 -47.47
C LEU A 180 -33.46 16.79 -46.41
N TYR A 181 -32.93 16.66 -45.20
CA TYR A 181 -33.28 17.45 -44.02
C TYR A 181 -32.01 18.02 -43.35
N PRO A 182 -31.36 19.02 -43.99
CA PRO A 182 -30.04 19.50 -43.54
C PRO A 182 -30.05 20.20 -42.18
N ASN A 183 -31.22 20.70 -41.75
CA ASN A 183 -31.42 21.40 -40.48
C ASN A 183 -31.92 20.49 -39.36
N ASP A 184 -31.94 19.17 -39.57
CA ASP A 184 -32.33 18.21 -38.52
C ASP A 184 -31.17 17.99 -37.53
N ALA A 185 -31.24 18.68 -36.40
CA ALA A 185 -30.26 18.54 -35.32
C ALA A 185 -30.15 17.10 -34.80
N GLU A 186 -31.24 16.34 -34.77
CA GLU A 186 -31.23 14.95 -34.28
C GLU A 186 -30.49 14.04 -35.26
N ALA A 187 -30.69 14.19 -36.57
CA ALA A 187 -29.95 13.43 -37.58
C ALA A 187 -28.43 13.67 -37.50
N HIS A 188 -27.99 14.92 -37.30
CA HIS A 188 -26.57 15.23 -37.07
C HIS A 188 -26.03 14.64 -35.76
N LYS A 189 -26.85 14.59 -34.70
CA LYS A 189 -26.47 13.95 -33.43
C LYS A 189 -26.29 12.44 -33.61
N GLU A 190 -27.23 11.77 -34.27
CA GLU A 190 -27.13 10.33 -34.53
C GLU A 190 -25.96 9.99 -35.45
N MET A 191 -25.64 10.83 -36.45
CA MET A 191 -24.40 10.72 -37.24
C MET A 191 -23.17 10.82 -36.35
N GLY A 192 -23.17 11.77 -35.42
CA GLY A 192 -22.14 11.90 -34.39
C GLY A 192 -21.94 10.62 -33.58
N THR A 193 -23.04 10.03 -33.09
CA THR A 193 -23.03 8.76 -32.36
C THR A 193 -22.43 7.64 -33.21
N VAL A 194 -22.93 7.41 -34.42
CA VAL A 194 -22.49 6.33 -35.30
C VAL A 194 -21.00 6.44 -35.65
N LEU A 195 -20.53 7.64 -36.01
CA LEU A 195 -19.11 7.89 -36.30
C LEU A 195 -18.23 7.61 -35.07
N ALA A 196 -18.72 7.92 -33.87
CA ALA A 196 -18.00 7.63 -32.65
C ALA A 196 -17.90 6.12 -32.38
N TRP A 197 -18.95 5.34 -32.67
CA TRP A 197 -18.90 3.86 -32.66
C TRP A 197 -17.92 3.30 -33.70
N GLN A 198 -17.77 3.96 -34.85
CA GLN A 198 -16.74 3.67 -35.85
C GLN A 198 -15.33 4.14 -35.44
N LYS A 199 -15.19 4.77 -34.27
CA LYS A 199 -13.95 5.39 -33.77
C LYS A 199 -13.44 6.57 -34.61
N ASP A 200 -14.25 7.11 -35.52
CA ASP A 200 -13.99 8.41 -36.15
C ASP A 200 -14.44 9.53 -35.21
N TYR A 201 -13.65 9.74 -34.16
CA TYR A 201 -13.95 10.76 -33.16
C TYR A 201 -13.93 12.19 -33.72
N LYS A 202 -13.16 12.44 -34.79
CA LYS A 202 -13.10 13.78 -35.41
C LYS A 202 -14.39 14.06 -36.17
N GLY A 203 -14.84 13.12 -37.01
CA GLY A 203 -16.11 13.20 -37.71
C GLY A 203 -17.30 13.27 -36.74
N ALA A 204 -17.23 12.52 -35.64
CA ALA A 204 -18.25 12.55 -34.59
C ALA A 204 -18.39 13.95 -33.97
N ILE A 205 -17.29 14.57 -33.53
CA ILE A 205 -17.31 15.91 -32.93
C ILE A 205 -17.80 16.96 -33.94
N LEU A 206 -17.43 16.87 -35.23
CA LEU A 206 -17.92 17.80 -36.25
C LEU A 206 -19.45 17.71 -36.43
N SER A 207 -19.98 16.49 -36.49
CA SER A 207 -21.42 16.24 -36.63
C SER A 207 -22.19 16.71 -35.38
N LEU A 208 -21.66 16.44 -34.19
CA LEU A 208 -22.25 16.89 -32.92
C LEU A 208 -22.23 18.42 -32.78
N LYS A 209 -21.15 19.08 -33.20
CA LYS A 209 -21.12 20.55 -33.25
C LYS A 209 -22.17 21.11 -34.20
N LYS A 210 -22.42 20.45 -35.34
CA LYS A 210 -23.48 20.89 -36.25
C LYS A 210 -24.87 20.72 -35.63
N SER A 211 -25.10 19.62 -34.92
CA SER A 211 -26.33 19.42 -34.13
C SER A 211 -26.53 20.55 -33.12
N ILE A 212 -25.49 20.91 -32.37
CA ILE A 212 -25.51 21.99 -31.37
C ILE A 212 -25.69 23.37 -32.01
N GLU A 213 -25.10 23.65 -33.17
CA GLU A 213 -25.37 24.89 -33.92
C GLU A 213 -26.84 25.03 -34.31
N LEU A 214 -27.46 23.93 -34.74
CA LEU A 214 -28.86 23.90 -35.15
C LEU A 214 -29.81 23.99 -33.95
N SER A 215 -29.43 23.39 -32.82
CA SER A 215 -30.21 23.42 -31.58
C SER A 215 -29.28 23.58 -30.36
N PRO A 216 -29.02 24.82 -29.92
CA PRO A 216 -28.12 25.10 -28.81
C PRO A 216 -28.56 24.53 -27.45
N ASP A 217 -29.86 24.26 -27.29
CA ASP A 217 -30.46 23.71 -26.07
C ASP A 217 -30.65 22.18 -26.16
N TYR A 218 -29.95 21.51 -27.08
CA TYR A 218 -30.07 20.06 -27.22
C TYR A 218 -29.12 19.30 -26.28
N ALA A 219 -29.55 19.10 -25.03
CA ALA A 219 -28.74 18.45 -23.98
C ALA A 219 -28.16 17.08 -24.38
N ASP A 220 -28.91 16.30 -25.17
CA ASP A 220 -28.47 14.96 -25.62
C ASP A 220 -27.23 15.03 -26.52
N ALA A 221 -27.14 16.04 -27.40
CA ALA A 221 -25.97 16.25 -28.24
C ALA A 221 -24.73 16.61 -27.40
N TYR A 222 -24.88 17.39 -26.32
CA TYR A 222 -23.79 17.66 -25.39
C TYR A 222 -23.38 16.43 -24.58
N ARG A 223 -24.32 15.58 -24.15
CA ARG A 223 -23.99 14.30 -23.50
C ARG A 223 -23.18 13.41 -24.42
N THR A 224 -23.65 13.18 -25.65
CA THR A 224 -22.91 12.38 -26.64
C THR A 224 -21.55 12.98 -26.94
N MET A 225 -21.43 14.31 -27.05
CA MET A 225 -20.13 14.98 -27.23
C MET A 225 -19.20 14.77 -26.03
N GLY A 226 -19.74 14.78 -24.81
CA GLY A 226 -19.03 14.42 -23.60
C GLY A 226 -18.51 12.97 -23.62
N ASP A 227 -19.33 12.01 -24.04
CA ASP A 227 -18.94 10.61 -24.19
C ASP A 227 -17.79 10.44 -25.20
N VAL A 228 -17.89 11.12 -26.36
CA VAL A 228 -16.83 11.12 -27.38
C VAL A 228 -15.52 11.68 -26.83
N TYR A 229 -15.58 12.83 -26.13
CA TYR A 229 -14.38 13.40 -25.49
C TYR A 229 -13.82 12.50 -24.39
N LEU A 230 -14.67 11.78 -23.65
CA LEU A 230 -14.26 10.81 -22.66
C LEU A 230 -13.52 9.63 -23.29
N TRP A 231 -14.01 9.08 -24.40
CA TRP A 231 -13.33 8.02 -25.15
C TRP A 231 -11.97 8.49 -25.71
N MET A 232 -11.86 9.76 -26.07
CA MET A 232 -10.58 10.39 -26.45
C MET A 232 -9.67 10.71 -25.25
N LYS A 233 -10.09 10.43 -24.01
CA LYS A 233 -9.43 10.83 -22.75
C LYS A 233 -9.24 12.35 -22.60
N SER A 234 -10.04 13.15 -23.30
CA SER A 234 -10.05 14.61 -23.18
C SER A 234 -10.99 15.04 -22.04
N TYR A 235 -10.55 14.78 -20.80
CA TYR A 235 -11.42 14.89 -19.62
C TYR A 235 -12.01 16.29 -19.41
N GLN A 236 -11.24 17.36 -19.67
CA GLN A 236 -11.76 18.72 -19.49
C GLN A 236 -12.90 19.04 -20.47
N HIS A 237 -12.76 18.67 -21.75
CA HIS A 237 -13.82 18.88 -22.74
C HIS A 237 -15.06 18.01 -22.44
N ALA A 238 -14.86 16.80 -21.91
CA ALA A 238 -15.95 15.95 -21.45
C ALA A 238 -16.70 16.60 -20.27
N ILE A 239 -15.98 17.12 -19.27
CA ILE A 239 -16.57 17.84 -18.13
C ILE A 239 -17.40 19.02 -18.63
N ASP A 240 -16.85 19.84 -19.53
CA ASP A 240 -17.53 21.04 -20.02
C ASP A 240 -18.80 20.69 -20.80
N SER A 241 -18.76 19.62 -21.59
CA SER A 241 -19.92 19.12 -22.36
C SER A 241 -21.01 18.58 -21.43
N TYR A 242 -20.67 17.73 -20.46
CA TYR A 242 -21.65 17.22 -19.51
C TYR A 242 -22.22 18.30 -18.59
N LYS A 243 -21.42 19.30 -18.20
CA LYS A 243 -21.92 20.48 -17.47
C LYS A 243 -22.94 21.26 -18.29
N LYS A 244 -22.68 21.46 -19.59
CA LYS A 244 -23.66 22.11 -20.47
C LYS A 244 -24.97 21.32 -20.59
N ALA A 245 -24.89 20.00 -20.68
CA ALA A 245 -26.09 19.16 -20.63
C ALA A 245 -26.86 19.33 -19.30
N ALA A 246 -26.15 19.38 -18.17
CA ALA A 246 -26.74 19.62 -16.85
C ALA A 246 -27.33 21.03 -16.68
N ASP A 247 -26.73 22.04 -17.30
CA ASP A 247 -27.25 23.43 -17.28
C ASP A 247 -28.57 23.54 -18.07
N ILE A 248 -28.68 22.81 -19.19
CA ILE A 248 -29.88 22.79 -20.05
C ILE A 248 -31.00 21.97 -19.39
N GLU A 249 -30.68 20.79 -18.87
CA GLU A 249 -31.63 19.88 -18.20
C GLU A 249 -31.23 19.67 -16.72
N PRO A 250 -31.51 20.65 -15.84
CA PRO A 250 -31.07 20.61 -14.44
C PRO A 250 -31.78 19.55 -13.59
N ASP A 251 -32.94 19.05 -14.04
CA ASP A 251 -33.73 18.01 -13.37
C ASP A 251 -33.45 16.60 -13.92
N ASN A 252 -32.54 16.46 -14.90
CA ASN A 252 -32.17 15.16 -15.44
C ASN A 252 -31.02 14.55 -14.63
N ILE A 253 -31.33 13.50 -13.87
CA ILE A 253 -30.37 12.80 -13.01
C ILE A 253 -29.16 12.24 -13.76
N GLU A 254 -29.33 11.80 -15.01
CA GLU A 254 -28.25 11.16 -15.77
C GLU A 254 -27.09 12.13 -16.01
N ASN A 255 -27.37 13.42 -16.20
CA ASN A 255 -26.34 14.44 -16.40
C ASN A 255 -25.37 14.50 -15.20
N TYR A 256 -25.89 14.41 -13.98
CA TYR A 256 -25.07 14.42 -12.76
C TYR A 256 -24.39 13.07 -12.51
N LEU A 257 -25.01 11.95 -12.89
CA LEU A 257 -24.38 10.63 -12.83
C LEU A 257 -23.19 10.54 -13.80
N LEU A 258 -23.32 11.06 -15.03
CA LEU A 258 -22.22 11.14 -15.99
C LEU A 258 -21.05 11.98 -15.45
N LEU A 259 -21.34 13.16 -14.87
CA LEU A 259 -20.33 13.97 -14.20
C LEU A 259 -19.69 13.25 -13.02
N ALA A 260 -20.48 12.56 -12.18
CA ALA A 260 -19.96 11.81 -11.04
C ALA A 260 -19.03 10.66 -11.47
N ARG A 261 -19.42 9.87 -12.48
CA ARG A 261 -18.59 8.80 -13.04
C ARG A 261 -17.29 9.37 -13.63
N LEU A 262 -17.37 10.48 -14.35
CA LEU A 262 -16.19 11.17 -14.89
C LEU A 262 -15.26 11.67 -13.78
N TYR A 263 -15.81 12.36 -12.77
CA TYR A 263 -15.04 12.86 -11.62
C TYR A 263 -14.38 11.73 -10.82
N LYS A 264 -15.10 10.61 -10.65
CA LYS A 264 -14.54 9.39 -10.06
C LYS A 264 -13.38 8.85 -10.90
N GLN A 265 -13.52 8.80 -12.23
CA GLN A 265 -12.47 8.31 -13.14
C GLN A 265 -11.21 9.19 -13.13
N ILE A 266 -11.35 10.51 -13.03
CA ILE A 266 -10.18 11.42 -12.93
C ILE A 266 -9.58 11.49 -11.51
N GLY A 267 -10.23 10.86 -10.52
CA GLY A 267 -9.79 10.87 -9.12
C GLY A 267 -10.23 12.09 -8.29
N ASP A 268 -11.05 12.99 -8.85
CA ASP A 268 -11.63 14.11 -8.08
C ASP A 268 -12.87 13.64 -7.30
N LYS A 269 -12.61 12.96 -6.19
CA LYS A 269 -13.66 12.41 -5.32
C LYS A 269 -14.61 13.48 -4.79
N ARG A 270 -14.11 14.71 -4.55
CA ARG A 270 -14.93 15.78 -3.98
C ARG A 270 -16.02 16.20 -4.97
N LEU A 271 -15.64 16.45 -6.22
CA LEU A 271 -16.59 16.79 -7.28
C LEU A 271 -17.48 15.59 -7.67
N ALA A 272 -16.95 14.37 -7.57
CA ALA A 272 -17.75 13.16 -7.75
C ALA A 272 -18.86 13.08 -6.70
N GLU A 273 -18.53 13.20 -5.41
CA GLU A 273 -19.53 13.15 -4.33
C GLU A 273 -20.53 14.31 -4.42
N GLU A 274 -20.08 15.51 -4.80
CA GLU A 274 -20.97 16.66 -5.01
C GLU A 274 -21.98 16.39 -6.13
N SER A 275 -21.52 15.81 -7.24
CA SER A 275 -22.38 15.46 -8.38
C SER A 275 -23.38 14.36 -8.01
N ILE A 276 -22.95 13.33 -7.27
CA ILE A 276 -23.85 12.28 -6.76
C ILE A 276 -24.91 12.87 -5.81
N LYS A 277 -24.51 13.79 -4.93
CA LYS A 277 -25.45 14.48 -4.03
C LYS A 277 -26.46 15.32 -4.80
N LYS A 278 -26.09 15.92 -5.94
CA LYS A 278 -27.05 16.62 -6.82
C LYS A 278 -28.04 15.64 -7.45
N ALA A 279 -27.59 14.49 -7.96
CA ALA A 279 -28.47 13.44 -8.46
C ALA A 279 -29.48 12.96 -7.39
N LEU A 280 -29.00 12.67 -6.17
CA LEU A 280 -29.83 12.24 -5.04
C LEU A 280 -30.79 13.31 -4.51
N ARG A 281 -30.53 14.60 -4.74
CA ARG A 281 -31.50 15.67 -4.41
C ARG A 281 -32.70 15.65 -5.35
N ILE A 282 -32.49 15.28 -6.61
CA ILE A 282 -33.54 15.20 -7.63
C ILE A 282 -34.31 13.89 -7.44
N ALA A 283 -33.60 12.77 -7.31
CA ALA A 283 -34.18 11.44 -7.08
C ALA A 283 -33.53 10.74 -5.88
N PRO A 284 -34.09 10.90 -4.66
CA PRO A 284 -33.50 10.34 -3.44
C PRO A 284 -33.40 8.82 -3.39
N ALA A 285 -34.19 8.12 -4.20
CA ALA A 285 -34.27 6.66 -4.26
C ALA A 285 -33.61 6.06 -5.52
N ASP A 286 -32.84 6.86 -6.28
CA ASP A 286 -32.12 6.36 -7.45
C ASP A 286 -31.02 5.38 -7.04
N THR A 287 -31.12 4.13 -7.50
CA THR A 287 -30.21 3.05 -7.10
C THR A 287 -28.79 3.30 -7.61
N GLN A 288 -28.64 3.80 -8.84
CA GLN A 288 -27.31 4.03 -9.44
C GLN A 288 -26.54 5.10 -8.67
N ALA A 289 -27.20 6.18 -8.27
CA ALA A 289 -26.61 7.24 -7.47
C ALA A 289 -26.16 6.75 -6.09
N VAL A 290 -26.99 5.91 -5.43
CA VAL A 290 -26.68 5.30 -4.13
C VAL A 290 -25.48 4.35 -4.25
N ASP A 291 -25.48 3.44 -5.23
CA ASP A 291 -24.41 2.49 -5.46
C ASP A 291 -23.08 3.21 -5.74
N LEU A 292 -23.10 4.23 -6.60
CA LEU A 292 -21.90 5.03 -6.91
C LEU A 292 -21.36 5.76 -5.67
N LEU A 293 -22.23 6.20 -4.74
CA LEU A 293 -21.81 6.80 -3.46
C LEU A 293 -21.16 5.77 -2.54
N HIS A 294 -21.72 4.56 -2.46
CA HIS A 294 -21.15 3.47 -1.67
C HIS A 294 -19.78 3.05 -2.21
N GLU A 295 -19.64 2.89 -3.52
CA GLU A 295 -18.34 2.63 -4.16
C GLU A 295 -17.32 3.72 -3.85
N LEU A 296 -17.74 5.00 -3.91
CA LEU A 296 -16.87 6.13 -3.63
C LEU A 296 -16.32 6.11 -2.20
N ARG A 297 -17.18 5.75 -1.24
CA ARG A 297 -16.86 5.65 0.20
C ARG A 297 -16.10 4.36 0.57
N GLY A 298 -16.42 3.24 -0.06
CA GLY A 298 -15.73 1.96 0.15
C GLY A 298 -14.25 2.02 -0.23
N MET A 299 -13.89 2.85 -1.20
CA MET A 299 -12.48 3.15 -1.52
C MET A 299 -11.70 3.79 -0.36
N ASP A 300 -12.35 4.50 0.56
CA ASP A 300 -11.65 5.10 1.72
C ASP A 300 -11.39 4.05 2.81
N GLU A 301 -12.30 3.10 3.00
CA GLU A 301 -12.12 2.00 3.96
C GLU A 301 -10.99 1.05 3.54
N TYR A 302 -10.88 0.75 2.24
CA TYR A 302 -9.78 -0.05 1.69
C TYR A 302 -8.42 0.65 1.90
N ARG A 303 -8.32 1.94 1.58
CA ARG A 303 -7.08 2.72 1.71
C ARG A 303 -6.63 2.90 3.16
N LEU A 304 -7.57 2.93 4.11
CA LEU A 304 -7.27 2.94 5.54
C LEU A 304 -6.68 1.61 6.02
N LYS A 305 -7.22 0.48 5.53
CA LYS A 305 -6.68 -0.86 5.83
C LYS A 305 -5.27 -1.04 5.26
N GLU A 306 -5.03 -0.58 4.03
CA GLU A 306 -3.72 -0.59 3.39
C GLU A 306 -2.69 0.23 4.18
N LYS A 307 -3.02 1.47 4.55
CA LYS A 307 -2.14 2.31 5.41
C LYS A 307 -1.88 1.68 6.78
N ALA A 308 -2.87 1.01 7.37
CA ALA A 308 -2.68 0.32 8.64
C ALA A 308 -1.72 -0.87 8.50
N GLY A 309 -1.81 -1.62 7.39
CA GLY A 309 -0.87 -2.68 7.03
C GLY A 309 0.56 -2.19 6.92
N ASP A 310 0.78 -1.10 6.16
CA ASP A 310 2.10 -0.48 6.01
C ASP A 310 2.71 -0.06 7.36
N ILE A 311 1.89 0.50 8.27
CA ILE A 311 2.37 0.90 9.61
C ILE A 311 2.80 -0.32 10.44
N VAL A 312 2.03 -1.41 10.39
CA VAL A 312 2.36 -2.65 11.13
C VAL A 312 3.64 -3.28 10.59
N GLU A 313 3.80 -3.37 9.27
CA GLU A 313 5.02 -3.87 8.63
C GLU A 313 6.24 -3.03 9.00
N THR A 314 6.14 -1.70 8.89
CA THR A 314 7.25 -0.79 9.24
C THR A 314 7.64 -0.93 10.72
N SER A 315 6.65 -1.09 11.60
CA SER A 315 6.87 -1.29 13.03
C SER A 315 7.58 -2.62 13.33
N ALA A 316 7.21 -3.69 12.63
CA ALA A 316 7.87 -4.98 12.75
C ALA A 316 9.35 -4.91 12.32
N PHE A 317 9.65 -4.22 11.21
CA PHE A 317 11.04 -4.01 10.78
C PHE A 317 11.88 -3.26 11.81
N ILE A 318 11.34 -2.18 12.39
CA ILE A 318 12.00 -1.43 13.46
C ILE A 318 12.28 -2.34 14.66
N PHE A 319 11.30 -3.16 15.07
CA PHE A 319 11.46 -4.07 16.19
C PHE A 319 12.57 -5.10 15.97
N VAL A 320 12.65 -5.70 14.78
CA VAL A 320 13.71 -6.67 14.48
C VAL A 320 15.09 -5.99 14.42
N LEU A 321 15.18 -4.77 13.86
CA LEU A 321 16.43 -3.98 13.89
C LEU A 321 16.88 -3.67 15.32
N VAL A 322 15.94 -3.33 16.21
CA VAL A 322 16.23 -3.09 17.63
C VAL A 322 16.73 -4.38 18.31
N LEU A 323 16.07 -5.52 18.08
CA LEU A 323 16.52 -6.83 18.58
C LEU A 323 17.93 -7.18 18.10
N LEU A 324 18.20 -7.01 16.80
CA LEU A 324 19.53 -7.21 16.23
C LEU A 324 20.57 -6.29 16.87
N PHE A 325 20.23 -5.01 17.09
CA PHE A 325 21.11 -4.04 17.76
C PHE A 325 21.45 -4.45 19.20
N PHE A 326 20.47 -4.90 19.98
CA PHE A 326 20.71 -5.34 21.36
C PHE A 326 21.55 -6.63 21.41
N THR A 327 21.26 -7.58 20.51
CA THR A 327 22.03 -8.83 20.40
C THR A 327 23.48 -8.56 19.95
N TYR A 328 23.67 -7.63 19.01
CA TYR A 328 24.97 -7.11 18.61
C TYR A 328 25.72 -6.50 19.80
N ARG A 329 25.06 -5.60 20.55
CA ARG A 329 25.67 -4.90 21.67
C ARG A 329 26.11 -5.87 22.77
N SER A 330 25.34 -6.91 23.06
CA SER A 330 25.67 -7.87 24.13
C SER A 330 26.82 -8.81 23.75
N ARG A 331 26.95 -9.20 22.47
CA ARG A 331 27.97 -10.18 22.01
C ARG A 331 29.16 -9.57 21.26
N ARG A 332 29.22 -8.25 21.13
CA ARG A 332 30.25 -7.51 20.35
C ARG A 332 31.69 -7.94 20.64
N ARG A 333 32.07 -8.12 21.89
CA ARG A 333 33.46 -8.44 22.28
C ARG A 333 33.88 -9.84 21.83
N MET A 334 33.01 -10.82 22.02
CA MET A 334 33.22 -12.20 21.59
C MET A 334 33.33 -12.31 20.06
N LEU A 335 32.52 -11.54 19.33
CA LEU A 335 32.47 -11.58 17.86
C LEU A 335 33.71 -10.94 17.19
N ILE A 336 34.31 -9.91 17.81
CA ILE A 336 35.51 -9.22 17.28
C ILE A 336 36.74 -10.15 17.28
N ARG A 337 36.86 -11.06 18.24
CA ARG A 337 38.04 -11.91 18.46
C ARG A 337 38.14 -13.12 17.50
N ARG A 338 37.13 -13.39 16.67
CA ARG A 338 37.02 -14.68 15.94
C ARG A 338 37.13 -14.67 14.42
N HIS A 339 36.77 -13.65 13.63
CA HIS A 339 36.82 -13.84 12.15
C HIS A 339 36.86 -12.59 11.26
N ARG A 340 37.78 -12.59 10.27
CA ARG A 340 37.82 -11.61 9.16
C ARG A 340 36.51 -11.57 8.34
N LEU A 341 35.87 -12.73 8.13
CA LEU A 341 34.59 -12.84 7.40
C LEU A 341 33.43 -12.11 8.11
N TYR A 342 33.44 -12.03 9.44
CA TYR A 342 32.44 -11.31 10.23
C TYR A 342 32.59 -9.79 10.09
N LEU A 343 33.82 -9.29 10.06
CA LEU A 343 34.11 -7.88 9.76
C LEU A 343 33.65 -7.50 8.35
N TYR A 344 33.84 -8.37 7.35
CA TYR A 344 33.29 -8.18 6.01
C TYR A 344 31.75 -8.18 6.02
N PHE A 345 31.11 -9.08 6.76
CA PHE A 345 29.65 -9.15 6.81
C PHE A 345 29.00 -7.89 7.43
N VAL A 346 29.50 -7.44 8.59
CA VAL A 346 28.93 -6.27 9.28
C VAL A 346 29.25 -4.96 8.55
N ASN A 347 30.45 -4.82 7.99
CA ASN A 347 30.86 -3.57 7.34
C ASN A 347 30.46 -3.48 5.85
N LEU A 348 30.16 -4.61 5.19
CA LEU A 348 29.82 -4.64 3.75
C LEU A 348 28.38 -5.10 3.49
N MET A 349 27.91 -6.20 4.10
CA MET A 349 26.60 -6.78 3.75
C MET A 349 25.42 -6.04 4.38
N LEU A 350 25.52 -5.64 5.66
CA LEU A 350 24.44 -4.93 6.34
C LEU A 350 24.12 -3.56 5.69
N PRO A 351 25.11 -2.72 5.32
CA PRO A 351 24.86 -1.48 4.58
C PRO A 351 24.30 -1.73 3.18
N VAL A 352 24.75 -2.79 2.49
CA VAL A 352 24.25 -3.15 1.14
C VAL A 352 22.79 -3.60 1.19
N LEU A 353 22.39 -4.38 2.20
CA LEU A 353 20.99 -4.77 2.39
C LEU A 353 20.08 -3.58 2.71
N ILE A 354 20.56 -2.64 3.54
CA ILE A 354 19.87 -1.37 3.81
C ILE A 354 19.78 -0.51 2.54
N LEU A 355 20.82 -0.51 1.71
CA LEU A 355 20.83 0.21 0.44
C LEU A 355 19.84 -0.42 -0.55
N ILE A 356 19.78 -1.76 -0.64
CA ILE A 356 18.85 -2.49 -1.51
C ILE A 356 17.39 -2.18 -1.13
N THR A 357 17.05 -2.18 0.17
CA THR A 357 15.69 -1.85 0.64
C THR A 357 15.33 -0.38 0.44
N LEU A 358 16.30 0.53 0.60
CA LEU A 358 16.09 1.94 0.24
C LEU A 358 15.87 2.09 -1.27
N THR A 359 16.67 1.40 -2.10
CA THR A 359 16.53 1.47 -3.56
C THR A 359 15.21 0.86 -4.05
N SER A 360 14.73 -0.24 -3.47
CA SER A 360 13.43 -0.82 -3.84
C SER A 360 12.27 0.12 -3.49
N PHE A 361 12.37 0.85 -2.38
CA PHE A 361 11.41 1.88 -2.01
C PHE A 361 11.37 3.05 -3.02
N PHE A 362 12.52 3.48 -3.53
CA PHE A 362 12.61 4.51 -4.58
C PHE A 362 12.15 4.00 -5.95
N VAL A 363 12.45 2.74 -6.29
CA VAL A 363 12.09 2.10 -7.56
C VAL A 363 10.58 1.93 -7.72
N LYS A 364 9.84 1.77 -6.61
CA LYS A 364 8.36 1.75 -6.56
C LYS A 364 7.70 2.92 -7.32
N GLY A 365 8.37 4.07 -7.42
CA GLY A 365 7.86 5.24 -8.14
C GLY A 365 8.10 5.26 -9.66
N SER A 366 8.98 4.41 -10.21
CA SER A 366 9.41 4.52 -11.63
C SER A 366 9.09 3.33 -12.51
N LEU A 367 8.88 2.14 -11.93
CA LEU A 367 8.74 0.88 -12.68
C LEU A 367 7.30 0.31 -12.71
N SER A 368 6.34 1.01 -12.09
CA SER A 368 4.92 0.60 -12.01
C SER A 368 4.19 0.54 -13.36
N GLU A 369 4.83 0.92 -14.47
CA GLU A 369 4.24 0.86 -15.80
C GLU A 369 4.42 -0.50 -16.49
N TRP A 370 5.36 -1.36 -16.04
CA TRP A 370 5.74 -2.58 -16.78
C TRP A 370 5.57 -3.88 -16.01
N ILE A 371 5.56 -3.83 -14.67
CA ILE A 371 5.45 -5.01 -13.80
C ILE A 371 4.58 -4.66 -12.61
N ASP A 372 3.74 -5.62 -12.19
CA ASP A 372 2.89 -5.49 -11.01
C ASP A 372 3.74 -5.19 -9.77
N GLY A 373 3.55 -4.00 -9.19
CA GLY A 373 4.42 -3.46 -8.13
C GLY A 373 4.42 -4.32 -6.86
N ASP A 374 3.34 -5.07 -6.64
CA ASP A 374 3.16 -5.96 -5.49
C ASP A 374 4.09 -7.18 -5.57
N VAL A 375 4.30 -7.74 -6.76
CA VAL A 375 5.20 -8.90 -6.94
C VAL A 375 6.66 -8.54 -6.64
N ILE A 376 7.07 -7.32 -7.02
CA ILE A 376 8.42 -6.83 -6.73
C ILE A 376 8.58 -6.57 -5.22
N LYS A 377 7.54 -6.05 -4.55
CA LYS A 377 7.53 -5.88 -3.08
C LYS A 377 7.76 -7.23 -2.39
N ASP A 378 6.95 -8.23 -2.72
CA ASP A 378 7.00 -9.55 -2.11
C ASP A 378 8.37 -10.23 -2.30
N ILE A 379 8.94 -10.14 -3.50
CA ILE A 379 10.27 -10.71 -3.79
C ILE A 379 11.35 -9.99 -2.97
N THR A 380 11.29 -8.66 -2.88
CA THR A 380 12.31 -7.89 -2.16
C THR A 380 12.24 -8.12 -0.66
N GLU A 381 11.03 -8.22 -0.10
CA GLU A 381 10.82 -8.56 1.31
C GLU A 381 11.28 -9.99 1.61
N ALA A 382 10.97 -10.96 0.75
CA ALA A 382 11.44 -12.33 0.90
C ALA A 382 12.98 -12.41 0.93
N ILE A 383 13.67 -11.68 0.05
CA ILE A 383 15.14 -11.60 0.03
C ILE A 383 15.67 -11.00 1.35
N LEU A 384 15.03 -9.94 1.84
CA LEU A 384 15.42 -9.30 3.11
C LEU A 384 15.24 -10.24 4.31
N PHE A 385 14.08 -10.91 4.42
CA PHE A 385 13.81 -11.86 5.50
C PHE A 385 14.76 -13.06 5.43
N PHE A 386 15.07 -13.56 4.24
CA PHE A 386 16.02 -14.66 4.05
C PHE A 386 17.44 -14.24 4.46
N ALA A 387 17.88 -13.04 4.06
CA ALA A 387 19.17 -12.49 4.45
C ALA A 387 19.27 -12.26 5.97
N MET A 388 18.20 -11.74 6.60
CA MET A 388 18.13 -11.58 8.06
C MET A 388 18.13 -12.93 8.78
N GLY A 389 17.41 -13.93 8.26
CA GLY A 389 17.39 -15.29 8.79
C GLY A 389 18.75 -15.97 8.74
N ILE A 390 19.47 -15.88 7.62
CA ILE A 390 20.84 -16.38 7.49
C ILE A 390 21.78 -15.64 8.44
N SER A 391 21.64 -14.31 8.55
CA SER A 391 22.43 -13.50 9.48
C SER A 391 22.24 -13.94 10.93
N PHE A 392 20.98 -14.17 11.32
CA PHE A 392 20.61 -14.60 12.66
C PHE A 392 21.10 -16.02 12.96
N LEU A 393 20.93 -16.94 12.01
CA LEU A 393 21.45 -18.30 12.11
C LEU A 393 22.98 -18.30 12.21
N ALA A 394 23.69 -17.52 11.40
CA ALA A 394 25.14 -17.36 11.51
C ALA A 394 25.58 -16.80 12.89
N LEU A 395 24.75 -15.94 13.50
CA LEU A 395 24.95 -15.40 14.84
C LEU A 395 24.74 -16.47 15.94
N LEU A 396 23.83 -17.42 15.71
CA LEU A 396 23.58 -18.56 16.59
C LEU A 396 24.61 -19.69 16.40
N TRP A 397 25.15 -19.84 15.19
CA TRP A 397 26.12 -20.87 14.80
C TRP A 397 27.56 -20.53 15.19
N THR A 398 27.77 -19.55 16.06
CA THR A 398 29.08 -19.36 16.71
C THR A 398 29.41 -20.64 17.48
N GLU A 399 30.40 -21.40 16.99
CA GLU A 399 30.85 -22.67 17.59
C GLU A 399 31.01 -22.53 19.12
N HIS A 400 30.53 -23.53 19.86
CA HIS A 400 30.75 -23.64 21.30
C HIS A 400 32.24 -23.44 21.62
N MET A 401 32.56 -22.47 22.47
CA MET A 401 33.90 -22.39 23.06
C MET A 401 34.12 -23.65 23.89
N PRO A 402 35.28 -24.32 23.80
CA PRO A 402 35.61 -25.37 24.74
C PRO A 402 35.57 -24.76 26.15
N HIS A 403 34.85 -25.40 27.06
CA HIS A 403 34.77 -25.01 28.47
C HIS A 403 36.06 -25.35 29.23
N GLU A 404 37.21 -25.01 28.64
CA GLU A 404 38.55 -25.40 29.09
C GLU A 404 38.86 -24.86 30.50
N PHE A 405 38.31 -23.68 30.84
CA PHE A 405 38.60 -22.97 32.09
C PHE A 405 37.38 -22.69 32.98
N MET A 406 36.18 -23.20 32.67
CA MET A 406 34.93 -22.84 33.38
C MET A 406 34.99 -23.10 34.89
N LYS A 407 35.75 -24.11 35.33
CA LYS A 407 35.91 -24.46 36.76
C LYS A 407 37.10 -23.77 37.43
N MET A 408 37.92 -23.02 36.69
CA MET A 408 39.10 -22.37 37.24
C MET A 408 38.75 -21.03 37.88
N VAL A 409 39.34 -20.79 39.05
CA VAL A 409 39.36 -19.48 39.70
C VAL A 409 40.81 -19.05 39.76
N ILE A 410 41.16 -18.02 39.00
CA ILE A 410 42.53 -17.56 38.82
C ILE A 410 42.73 -16.29 39.65
N LEU A 411 43.82 -16.26 40.43
CA LEU A 411 44.32 -15.05 41.06
C LEU A 411 45.66 -14.69 40.43
N ALA A 412 45.71 -13.57 39.70
CA ALA A 412 46.95 -13.04 39.13
C ALA A 412 47.60 -12.05 40.08
N VAL A 413 48.88 -12.27 40.40
CA VAL A 413 49.64 -11.47 41.36
C VAL A 413 50.80 -10.79 40.64
N GLY A 414 50.88 -9.47 40.81
CA GLY A 414 51.97 -8.62 40.32
C GLY A 414 52.63 -7.87 41.47
N ALA A 415 53.90 -7.50 41.30
CA ALA A 415 54.58 -6.58 42.21
C ALA A 415 54.08 -5.17 41.96
N HIS A 416 54.11 -4.79 40.68
CA HIS A 416 53.66 -3.51 40.17
C HIS A 416 52.41 -3.65 39.32
N PRO A 417 51.81 -2.51 38.98
CA PRO A 417 50.57 -2.55 38.25
C PRO A 417 50.65 -2.90 36.76
N ASP A 418 51.81 -2.87 36.12
CA ASP A 418 52.03 -3.22 34.71
C ASP A 418 52.35 -4.71 34.49
N ASP A 419 52.80 -5.41 35.53
CA ASP A 419 53.33 -6.78 35.46
C ASP A 419 52.29 -7.78 34.93
N ILE A 420 51.02 -7.62 35.32
CA ILE A 420 49.96 -8.56 34.98
C ILE A 420 49.63 -8.43 33.49
N GLU A 421 49.56 -7.20 32.99
CA GLU A 421 49.32 -6.85 31.60
C GLU A 421 50.44 -7.36 30.70
N LEU A 422 51.70 -7.17 31.11
CA LEU A 422 52.90 -7.59 30.39
C LEU A 422 53.06 -9.11 30.39
N GLY A 423 52.90 -9.75 31.55
CA GLY A 423 53.20 -11.17 31.72
C GLY A 423 52.07 -12.13 31.33
N CYS A 424 50.80 -11.82 31.62
CA CYS A 424 49.73 -12.84 31.53
C CYS A 424 48.34 -12.36 31.07
N SER A 425 48.21 -11.16 30.53
CA SER A 425 46.91 -10.65 30.07
C SER A 425 46.25 -11.45 28.95
N GLY A 426 47.03 -12.03 28.04
CA GLY A 426 46.50 -12.87 26.97
C GLY A 426 45.81 -14.11 27.52
N PHE A 427 46.45 -14.80 28.48
CA PHE A 427 45.86 -15.93 29.18
C PHE A 427 44.65 -15.51 30.03
N ILE A 428 44.73 -14.40 30.77
CA ILE A 428 43.61 -13.86 31.54
C ILE A 428 42.38 -13.64 30.66
N MET A 429 42.54 -12.96 29.52
CA MET A 429 41.43 -12.70 28.60
C MET A 429 40.88 -13.99 28.00
N LYS A 430 41.75 -14.95 27.66
CA LYS A 430 41.33 -16.27 27.19
C LYS A 430 40.55 -17.05 28.25
N ALA A 431 41.01 -17.04 29.50
CA ALA A 431 40.36 -17.73 30.61
C ALA A 431 38.99 -17.11 30.91
N LYS A 432 38.88 -15.78 30.93
CA LYS A 432 37.61 -15.06 31.09
C LYS A 432 36.61 -15.41 29.98
N ASP A 433 37.04 -15.42 28.73
CA ASP A 433 36.18 -15.77 27.59
C ASP A 433 35.69 -17.24 27.63
N SER A 434 36.48 -18.13 28.23
CA SER A 434 36.11 -19.55 28.45
C SER A 434 35.30 -19.80 29.74
N GLY A 435 34.96 -18.74 30.49
CA GLY A 435 34.07 -18.80 31.66
C GLY A 435 34.76 -18.90 33.03
N ALA A 436 36.08 -18.70 33.12
CA ALA A 436 36.78 -18.66 34.41
C ALA A 436 36.41 -17.40 35.21
N LYS A 437 36.54 -17.50 36.54
CA LYS A 437 36.63 -16.31 37.39
C LYS A 437 38.09 -15.90 37.49
N VAL A 438 38.41 -14.64 37.24
CA VAL A 438 39.78 -14.13 37.27
C VAL A 438 39.82 -12.85 38.08
N TYR A 439 40.67 -12.86 39.10
CA TYR A 439 40.94 -11.76 39.99
C TYR A 439 42.40 -11.34 39.85
N ALA A 440 42.72 -10.11 40.21
CA ALA A 440 44.12 -9.67 40.26
C ALA A 440 44.46 -8.90 41.54
N LEU A 441 45.72 -9.01 41.94
CA LEU A 441 46.28 -8.40 43.14
C LEU A 441 47.66 -7.81 42.81
N THR A 442 47.84 -6.53 43.10
CA THR A 442 49.14 -5.86 42.96
C THR A 442 49.64 -5.42 44.32
N MET A 443 50.92 -5.65 44.61
CA MET A 443 51.49 -5.40 45.95
C MET A 443 51.75 -3.92 46.20
N SER A 444 52.11 -3.17 45.16
CA SER A 444 52.39 -1.75 45.29
C SER A 444 51.60 -0.92 44.27
N ARG A 445 51.54 0.38 44.54
CA ARG A 445 50.99 1.39 43.62
C ARG A 445 51.98 1.80 42.52
N GLY A 446 53.22 1.33 42.59
CA GLY A 446 54.29 1.72 41.66
C GLY A 446 54.69 3.19 41.81
N GLU A 447 54.94 3.64 43.05
CA GLU A 447 55.18 5.05 43.40
C GLU A 447 56.41 5.65 42.71
N LYS A 448 57.42 4.85 42.34
CA LYS A 448 58.61 5.34 41.61
C LYS A 448 58.38 5.68 40.13
N GLY A 449 57.23 5.30 39.58
CA GLY A 449 56.83 5.63 38.20
C GLY A 449 55.56 6.48 38.12
N ALA A 450 55.00 6.89 39.25
CA ALA A 450 53.82 7.74 39.28
C ALA A 450 54.25 9.21 39.17
N GLY A 451 53.81 9.90 38.10
CA GLY A 451 53.62 11.34 38.20
C GLY A 451 52.72 11.62 39.42
N LYS A 452 52.97 12.72 40.15
CA LYS A 452 52.39 13.04 41.48
C LYS A 452 50.85 13.10 41.59
N ASP A 453 50.09 12.67 40.58
CA ASP A 453 48.66 12.92 40.40
C ASP A 453 47.75 11.67 40.47
N GLY A 454 48.23 10.48 40.87
CA GLY A 454 47.37 9.29 41.00
C GLY A 454 46.89 8.64 39.68
N LYS A 455 47.42 9.10 38.52
CA LYS A 455 47.04 8.63 37.18
C LYS A 455 47.25 7.12 36.95
N ARG A 456 48.26 6.51 37.59
CA ARG A 456 48.57 5.08 37.44
C ARG A 456 47.47 4.16 37.98
N GLU A 457 46.76 4.58 39.03
CA GLU A 457 45.61 3.83 39.56
C GLU A 457 44.42 3.81 38.58
N GLU A 458 44.20 4.90 37.86
CA GLU A 458 43.14 4.99 36.86
C GLU A 458 43.44 4.19 35.59
N GLU A 459 44.70 4.17 35.16
CA GLU A 459 45.20 3.33 34.07
C GLU A 459 44.93 1.85 34.36
N LEU A 460 45.14 1.42 35.60
CA LEU A 460 44.85 0.07 36.05
C LEU A 460 43.38 -0.28 36.09
N LYS A 461 42.56 0.59 36.69
CA LYS A 461 41.12 0.38 36.69
C LYS A 461 40.57 0.32 35.25
N ARG A 462 41.24 0.95 34.29
CA ARG A 462 40.93 0.83 32.86
C ARG A 462 41.40 -0.51 32.28
N ALA A 463 42.61 -0.94 32.59
CA ALA A 463 43.19 -2.22 32.16
C ALA A 463 42.42 -3.42 32.73
N ALA A 464 42.15 -3.44 34.04
CA ALA A 464 41.32 -4.44 34.72
C ALA A 464 39.91 -4.57 34.11
N ARG A 465 39.24 -3.43 33.84
CA ARG A 465 37.92 -3.41 33.17
C ARG A 465 37.98 -3.90 31.73
N PHE A 466 39.10 -3.70 31.05
CA PHE A 466 39.30 -4.15 29.68
C PHE A 466 39.55 -5.66 29.60
N MET A 467 40.41 -6.20 30.49
CA MET A 467 40.62 -7.64 30.64
C MET A 467 39.38 -8.38 31.15
N GLY A 468 38.45 -7.67 31.80
CA GLY A 468 37.20 -8.23 32.30
C GLY A 468 37.36 -8.97 33.64
N LEU A 469 38.28 -8.51 34.49
CA LEU A 469 38.50 -9.07 35.81
C LEU A 469 37.23 -8.97 36.68
N ASP A 470 36.99 -9.99 37.51
CA ASP A 470 35.85 -10.03 38.43
C ASP A 470 36.04 -9.10 39.63
N ASP A 471 37.27 -8.99 40.14
CA ASP A 471 37.68 -7.96 41.09
C ASP A 471 39.21 -7.72 40.99
N PHE A 472 39.66 -6.58 41.50
CA PHE A 472 41.06 -6.18 41.49
C PHE A 472 41.43 -5.36 42.72
N TRP A 473 42.56 -5.71 43.34
CA TRP A 473 43.08 -5.00 44.52
C TRP A 473 44.49 -4.45 44.30
N ILE A 474 44.72 -3.26 44.83
CA ILE A 474 46.03 -2.60 44.85
C ILE A 474 46.40 -2.37 46.32
N LEU A 475 47.44 -3.04 46.77
CA LEU A 475 47.98 -2.84 48.12
C LEU A 475 48.93 -1.64 48.15
N SER A 476 49.29 -1.22 49.36
CA SER A 476 50.10 -0.01 49.60
C SER A 476 51.46 -0.34 50.23
N PHE A 477 52.08 -1.44 49.80
CA PHE A 477 53.48 -1.69 50.12
C PHE A 477 54.37 -0.72 49.33
N THR A 478 55.50 -0.31 49.91
CA THR A 478 56.47 0.55 49.21
C THR A 478 57.30 -0.29 48.23
N ASP A 479 57.47 0.18 46.99
CA ASP A 479 58.20 -0.55 45.92
C ASP A 479 59.58 -1.05 46.41
N THR A 480 60.30 -0.22 47.16
CA THR A 480 61.63 -0.55 47.69
C THR A 480 61.63 -1.46 48.92
N GLY A 481 60.50 -1.62 49.60
CA GLY A 481 60.35 -2.35 50.86
C GLY A 481 59.68 -3.72 50.73
N LEU A 482 59.34 -4.16 49.51
CA LEU A 482 58.69 -5.45 49.27
C LEU A 482 59.51 -6.64 49.82
N LYS A 483 60.85 -6.58 49.71
CA LYS A 483 61.75 -7.61 50.25
C LYS A 483 61.61 -7.82 51.76
N ASP A 484 61.40 -6.74 52.49
CA ASP A 484 61.32 -6.77 53.95
C ASP A 484 59.91 -7.13 54.43
N SER A 485 58.95 -7.23 53.49
CA SER A 485 57.52 -7.40 53.76
C SER A 485 56.97 -8.76 53.27
N VAL A 486 57.83 -9.73 52.97
CA VAL A 486 57.42 -11.06 52.43
C VAL A 486 56.36 -11.74 53.30
N ALA A 487 56.48 -11.68 54.63
CA ALA A 487 55.50 -12.26 55.54
C ALA A 487 54.11 -11.61 55.41
N LEU A 488 54.06 -10.27 55.34
CA LEU A 488 52.81 -9.51 55.18
C LEU A 488 52.18 -9.73 53.80
N MET A 489 52.99 -9.75 52.74
CA MET A 489 52.51 -10.06 51.39
C MET A 489 51.96 -11.48 51.32
N LYS A 490 52.64 -12.46 51.94
CA LYS A 490 52.16 -13.84 52.02
C LYS A 490 50.80 -13.90 52.71
N ASP A 491 50.61 -13.22 53.83
CA ASP A 491 49.31 -13.21 54.52
C ASP A 491 48.21 -12.56 53.67
N ALA A 492 48.51 -11.46 52.95
CA ALA A 492 47.57 -10.81 52.03
C ALA A 492 47.19 -11.71 50.84
N ILE A 493 48.15 -12.44 50.26
CA ILE A 493 47.88 -13.39 49.18
C ILE A 493 47.04 -14.56 49.72
N GLU A 494 47.35 -15.11 50.89
CA GLU A 494 46.55 -16.17 51.52
C GLU A 494 45.12 -15.75 51.81
N GLU A 495 44.92 -14.51 52.28
CA GLU A 495 43.60 -13.92 52.48
C GLU A 495 42.82 -13.87 51.17
N LYS A 496 43.42 -13.34 50.08
CA LYS A 496 42.76 -13.24 48.78
C LYS A 496 42.52 -14.58 48.11
N ILE A 497 43.38 -15.57 48.31
CA ILE A 497 43.12 -16.96 47.87
C ILE A 497 41.87 -17.50 48.56
N LYS A 498 41.73 -17.30 49.88
CA LYS A 498 40.55 -17.75 50.64
C LYS A 498 39.27 -17.00 50.25
N GLU A 499 39.36 -15.68 50.09
CA GLU A 499 38.24 -14.82 49.72
C GLU A 499 37.68 -15.18 48.34
N THR A 500 38.57 -15.38 47.36
CA THR A 500 38.17 -15.67 45.98
C THR A 500 37.85 -17.13 45.72
N GLY A 501 38.42 -18.05 46.52
CA GLY A 501 38.42 -19.48 46.25
C GLY A 501 39.33 -19.86 45.08
N ALA A 502 40.43 -19.12 44.88
CA ALA A 502 41.37 -19.36 43.79
C ALA A 502 41.89 -20.80 43.77
N THR A 503 41.87 -21.44 42.59
CA THR A 503 42.44 -22.76 42.34
C THR A 503 43.78 -22.68 41.60
N VAL A 504 44.06 -21.54 40.97
CA VAL A 504 45.29 -21.24 40.23
C VAL A 504 45.81 -19.86 40.61
N LEU A 505 47.11 -19.78 40.92
CA LEU A 505 47.84 -18.53 41.13
C LEU A 505 48.76 -18.26 39.92
N LEU A 506 48.67 -17.07 39.34
CA LEU A 506 49.66 -16.56 38.39
C LEU A 506 50.57 -15.58 39.12
N THR A 507 51.89 -15.72 38.99
CA THR A 507 52.85 -14.84 39.68
C THR A 507 54.17 -14.75 38.92
N HIS A 508 55.09 -13.93 39.40
CA HIS A 508 56.44 -13.78 38.88
C HIS A 508 57.27 -15.06 38.97
N THR A 509 58.34 -15.15 38.18
CA THR A 509 59.28 -16.29 38.21
C THR A 509 60.42 -16.06 39.20
N ALA A 510 60.93 -17.15 39.80
CA ALA A 510 62.05 -17.09 40.76
C ALA A 510 63.35 -16.51 40.19
N ILE A 511 63.51 -16.57 38.86
CA ILE A 511 64.73 -16.16 38.16
C ILE A 511 64.63 -14.74 37.57
N ASP A 512 63.60 -13.99 37.91
CA ASP A 512 63.48 -12.58 37.52
C ASP A 512 64.66 -11.77 38.07
N ILE A 513 65.20 -10.84 37.28
CA ILE A 513 66.32 -9.99 37.70
C ILE A 513 65.89 -8.92 38.72
N HIS A 514 64.60 -8.60 38.77
CA HIS A 514 64.04 -7.60 39.65
C HIS A 514 63.68 -8.21 41.01
N THR A 515 64.21 -7.57 42.03
CA THR A 515 64.26 -8.17 43.35
C THR A 515 62.96 -8.02 44.16
N ASP A 516 62.09 -7.12 43.72
CA ASP A 516 60.67 -7.01 44.10
C ASP A 516 59.85 -8.17 43.52
N HIS A 517 60.05 -8.53 42.25
CA HIS A 517 59.39 -9.67 41.60
C HIS A 517 59.75 -10.98 42.33
N GLN A 518 61.03 -11.14 42.71
CA GLN A 518 61.49 -12.25 43.55
C GLN A 518 60.81 -12.28 44.94
N ALA A 519 60.61 -11.13 45.57
CA ALA A 519 59.93 -11.05 46.87
C ALA A 519 58.45 -11.45 46.77
N VAL A 520 57.76 -11.02 45.70
CA VAL A 520 56.39 -11.45 45.40
C VAL A 520 56.31 -12.93 45.08
N PHE A 521 57.29 -13.48 44.36
CA PHE A 521 57.38 -14.92 44.11
C PHE A 521 57.54 -15.71 45.42
N GLU A 522 58.45 -15.33 46.32
CA GLU A 522 58.63 -16.04 47.58
C GLU A 522 57.39 -15.95 48.49
N ALA A 523 56.72 -14.79 48.53
CA ALA A 523 55.44 -14.66 49.23
C ALA A 523 54.36 -15.57 48.61
N SER A 524 54.24 -15.56 47.28
CA SER A 524 53.28 -16.36 46.51
C SER A 524 53.50 -17.86 46.70
N LYS A 525 54.75 -18.32 46.67
CA LYS A 525 55.16 -19.71 46.88
C LYS A 525 54.77 -20.24 48.26
N VAL A 526 54.89 -19.41 49.30
CA VAL A 526 54.50 -19.79 50.65
C VAL A 526 52.98 -19.73 50.85
N ALA A 527 52.29 -18.81 50.18
CA ALA A 527 50.84 -18.65 50.24
C ALA A 527 50.08 -19.74 49.44
N ALA A 528 50.57 -20.10 48.26
CA ALA A 528 49.93 -21.03 47.33
C ALA A 528 50.16 -22.52 47.67
N ARG A 529 50.17 -22.89 48.95
CA ARG A 529 50.45 -24.29 49.37
C ARG A 529 49.46 -25.30 48.81
N ASN A 530 48.19 -24.90 48.68
CA ASN A 530 47.09 -25.80 48.35
C ASN A 530 46.41 -25.48 47.01
N ILE A 531 47.09 -24.74 46.13
CA ILE A 531 46.58 -24.38 44.79
C ILE A 531 47.68 -24.59 43.74
N SER A 532 47.29 -24.64 42.46
CA SER A 532 48.25 -24.68 41.35
C SER A 532 48.91 -23.32 41.17
N MET A 533 50.20 -23.28 40.86
CA MET A 533 50.95 -22.03 40.68
C MET A 533 51.73 -22.05 39.37
N LEU A 534 51.42 -21.09 38.49
CA LEU A 534 52.09 -20.85 37.23
C LEU A 534 52.86 -19.52 37.32
N CYS A 535 54.14 -19.56 36.97
CA CYS A 535 54.99 -18.38 36.96
C CYS A 535 55.08 -17.84 35.52
N TYR A 536 54.62 -16.62 35.26
CA TYR A 536 54.68 -16.03 33.93
C TYR A 536 56.09 -15.52 33.58
N GLU A 537 56.38 -15.49 32.29
CA GLU A 537 57.50 -14.73 31.74
C GLU A 537 57.16 -13.24 31.72
N ASP A 538 58.04 -12.40 32.27
CA ASP A 538 57.89 -10.95 32.26
C ASP A 538 59.10 -10.28 31.60
N VAL A 539 59.09 -8.94 31.53
CA VAL A 539 60.16 -8.12 30.97
C VAL A 539 61.52 -8.40 31.62
N GLY A 540 61.52 -8.57 32.95
CA GLY A 540 62.70 -8.83 33.78
C GLY A 540 63.23 -10.27 33.71
N THR A 541 62.54 -11.16 33.01
CA THR A 541 62.93 -12.56 32.91
C THR A 541 64.13 -12.72 31.97
N PRO A 542 65.23 -13.37 32.41
CA PRO A 542 66.45 -13.48 31.61
C PRO A 542 66.31 -14.59 30.54
N ARG A 543 67.25 -14.63 29.57
CA ARG A 543 67.18 -15.52 28.40
C ARG A 543 67.19 -17.01 28.77
N GLU A 544 67.70 -17.35 29.95
CA GLU A 544 67.76 -18.70 30.51
C GLU A 544 66.39 -19.20 31.00
N PHE A 545 65.31 -18.41 30.92
CA PHE A 545 63.97 -18.88 31.22
C PHE A 545 63.47 -19.90 30.20
N VAL A 546 63.33 -21.13 30.71
CA VAL A 546 62.79 -22.27 29.98
C VAL A 546 61.33 -22.48 30.43
N PRO A 547 60.33 -22.09 29.61
CA PRO A 547 58.94 -22.39 29.91
C PRO A 547 58.65 -23.88 29.71
N ASN A 548 57.70 -24.39 30.48
CA ASN A 548 57.17 -25.76 30.31
C ASN A 548 55.66 -25.79 30.06
N TYR A 549 55.04 -24.60 29.95
CA TYR A 549 53.64 -24.44 29.57
C TYR A 549 53.49 -23.20 28.69
N LEU A 550 52.82 -23.35 27.55
CA LEU A 550 52.58 -22.28 26.57
C LEU A 550 51.07 -22.12 26.38
N VAL A 551 50.59 -20.89 26.47
CA VAL A 551 49.17 -20.55 26.25
C VAL A 551 49.03 -19.86 24.91
N ASP A 552 48.22 -20.44 24.01
CA ASP A 552 47.89 -19.79 22.74
C ASP A 552 47.05 -18.53 22.95
N ILE A 553 47.63 -17.38 22.58
CA ILE A 553 47.01 -16.06 22.68
C ILE A 553 46.86 -15.41 21.30
N THR A 554 46.88 -16.20 20.21
CA THR A 554 46.83 -15.69 18.84
C THR A 554 45.65 -14.75 18.58
N ASN A 555 44.47 -15.11 19.09
CA ASN A 555 43.25 -14.29 18.97
C ASN A 555 43.16 -13.12 19.97
N TYR A 556 44.15 -13.00 20.87
CA TYR A 556 44.18 -12.03 21.97
C TYR A 556 45.38 -11.08 21.88
N VAL A 557 46.32 -11.30 20.95
CA VAL A 557 47.56 -10.53 20.85
C VAL A 557 47.31 -9.04 20.60
N GLU A 558 46.36 -8.69 19.74
CA GLU A 558 46.02 -7.28 19.44
C GLU A 558 45.37 -6.57 20.64
N ASP A 559 44.52 -7.29 21.38
CA ASP A 559 43.93 -6.78 22.63
C ASP A 559 45.02 -6.60 23.70
N LYS A 560 46.00 -7.51 23.76
CA LYS A 560 47.18 -7.39 24.62
C LYS A 560 48.02 -6.16 24.25
N MET A 561 48.26 -5.92 22.96
CA MET A 561 48.98 -4.72 22.50
C MET A 561 48.25 -3.45 22.91
N LYS A 562 46.94 -3.42 22.70
CA LYS A 562 46.11 -2.28 23.10
C LYS A 562 46.13 -2.06 24.61
N LEU A 563 46.12 -3.12 25.40
CA LEU A 563 46.14 -3.04 26.86
C LEU A 563 47.42 -2.36 27.38
N VAL A 564 48.58 -2.69 26.80
CA VAL A 564 49.87 -2.07 27.15
C VAL A 564 49.84 -0.56 26.95
N THR A 565 49.16 -0.06 25.91
CA THR A 565 49.01 1.39 25.64
C THR A 565 48.22 2.15 26.70
N PHE A 566 47.56 1.47 27.64
CA PHE A 566 46.84 2.14 28.72
C PHE A 566 47.76 2.72 29.79
N HIS A 567 49.00 2.22 29.92
CA HIS A 567 49.99 2.69 30.87
C HIS A 567 50.77 3.89 30.32
N LYS A 568 50.09 5.00 30.01
CA LYS A 568 50.71 6.21 29.44
C LYS A 568 51.78 6.80 30.36
N THR A 569 51.63 6.62 31.68
CA THR A 569 52.66 7.02 32.65
C THR A 569 54.01 6.31 32.47
N GLN A 570 54.06 5.25 31.65
CA GLN A 570 55.26 4.44 31.39
C GLN A 570 55.63 4.33 29.91
N GLU A 571 55.04 5.16 29.05
CA GLU A 571 55.22 5.10 27.60
C GLU A 571 56.68 5.27 27.15
N ASP A 572 57.49 6.03 27.91
CA ASP A 572 58.91 6.26 27.63
C ASP A 572 59.82 5.04 27.90
N LYS A 573 59.29 4.00 28.56
CA LYS A 573 60.08 2.81 28.89
C LYS A 573 60.11 1.85 27.71
N THR A 574 61.31 1.49 27.26
CA THR A 574 61.53 0.63 26.08
C THR A 574 60.83 -0.74 26.16
N TYR A 575 60.58 -1.24 27.38
CA TYR A 575 59.88 -2.51 27.56
C TYR A 575 58.36 -2.43 27.37
N MET A 576 57.80 -1.22 27.32
CA MET A 576 56.38 -0.96 27.07
C MET A 576 56.05 -0.83 25.58
N ASP A 577 57.05 -0.98 24.69
CA ASP A 577 56.84 -0.99 23.24
C ASP A 577 55.97 -2.19 22.82
N PRO A 578 54.76 -1.97 22.26
CA PRO A 578 53.90 -3.06 21.81
C PRO A 578 54.59 -4.00 20.82
N GLU A 579 55.43 -3.51 19.91
CA GLU A 579 56.08 -4.37 18.92
C GLU A 579 57.11 -5.30 19.58
N LEU A 580 57.77 -4.87 20.64
CA LEU A 580 58.66 -5.72 21.43
C LEU A 580 57.89 -6.85 22.11
N ILE A 581 56.75 -6.53 22.72
CA ILE A 581 55.90 -7.51 23.43
C ILE A 581 55.29 -8.50 22.42
N LYS A 582 54.84 -8.01 21.27
CA LYS A 582 54.36 -8.84 20.15
C LYS A 582 55.46 -9.78 19.64
N GLY A 583 56.69 -9.27 19.50
CA GLY A 583 57.86 -10.05 19.13
C GLY A 583 58.18 -11.17 20.11
N ARG A 584 58.09 -10.90 21.43
CA ARG A 584 58.25 -11.94 22.48
C ARG A 584 57.17 -13.01 22.37
N ALA A 585 55.91 -12.61 22.23
CA ALA A 585 54.80 -13.54 22.07
C ALA A 585 54.94 -14.40 20.80
N ALA A 586 55.40 -13.81 19.69
CA ALA A 586 55.66 -14.53 18.44
C ALA A 586 56.80 -15.54 18.60
N HIS A 587 57.90 -15.15 19.27
CA HIS A 587 59.02 -16.05 19.55
C HIS A 587 58.58 -17.27 20.38
N ARG A 588 57.76 -17.07 21.41
CA ARG A 588 57.17 -18.17 22.20
C ARG A 588 56.13 -18.96 21.40
N GLY A 589 55.39 -18.31 20.52
CA GLY A 589 54.48 -18.97 19.57
C GLY A 589 55.19 -19.99 18.69
N ILE A 590 56.33 -19.60 18.09
CA ILE A 590 57.16 -20.49 17.26
C ILE A 590 57.59 -21.74 18.05
N GLN A 591 57.95 -21.60 19.32
CA GLN A 591 58.31 -22.73 20.19
C GLN A 591 57.13 -23.70 20.44
N GLY A 592 55.90 -23.19 20.43
CA GLY A 592 54.67 -23.96 20.63
C GLY A 592 53.95 -24.39 19.36
N GLY A 593 54.48 -24.08 18.17
CA GLY A 593 53.83 -24.38 16.89
C GLY A 593 52.58 -23.54 16.58
N ILE A 594 52.45 -22.36 17.19
CA ILE A 594 51.32 -21.44 17.07
C ILE A 594 51.79 -20.01 16.77
N GLN A 595 50.90 -19.10 16.39
CA GLN A 595 51.33 -17.77 15.92
C GLN A 595 51.83 -16.88 17.06
N TYR A 596 51.12 -16.83 18.19
CA TYR A 596 51.53 -16.07 19.38
C TYR A 596 51.21 -16.85 20.65
N ALA A 597 52.16 -16.90 21.58
CA ALA A 597 51.98 -17.59 22.87
C ALA A 597 52.48 -16.77 24.06
N GLU A 598 51.83 -16.92 25.21
CA GLU A 598 52.39 -16.55 26.51
C GLU A 598 53.04 -17.77 27.16
N ALA A 599 54.17 -17.54 27.83
CA ALA A 599 55.01 -18.59 28.35
C ALA A 599 55.01 -18.61 29.87
N TYR A 600 54.87 -19.82 30.42
CA TYR A 600 54.78 -20.06 31.84
C TYR A 600 55.72 -21.17 32.27
N ARG A 601 56.21 -21.05 33.50
CA ARG A 601 56.83 -22.13 34.24
C ARG A 601 55.88 -22.60 35.33
N ILE A 602 55.42 -23.84 35.22
CA ILE A 602 54.68 -24.51 36.26
C ILE A 602 55.60 -24.71 37.46
N HIS A 603 55.29 -24.05 38.58
CA HIS A 603 55.96 -24.30 39.85
C HIS A 603 55.32 -25.49 40.57
N LYS A 604 53.99 -25.57 40.53
CA LYS A 604 53.21 -26.64 41.15
C LYS A 604 51.88 -26.82 40.42
N LEU A 605 51.51 -28.07 40.14
CA LEU A 605 50.15 -28.44 39.74
C LEU A 605 49.56 -29.34 40.82
N LEU A 606 48.37 -29.01 41.29
CA LEU A 606 47.53 -29.93 42.03
C LEU A 606 46.58 -30.61 41.05
N GLN A 607 46.47 -31.94 41.17
CA GLN A 607 45.62 -32.78 40.32
C GLN A 607 44.14 -32.47 40.51
#